data_AF-A0A836I7V6-F1
#
_entry.id   AF-A0A836I7V6-F1
#
_cell.length_a   1.000
_cell.length_b   1.000
_cell.length_c   1.000
_cell.angle_alpha   90.00
_cell.angle_beta   90.00
_cell.angle_gamma   90.00
#
_symmetry.space_group_name_H-M   'P 1'
#
loop_
_entity.id
_entity.type
_entity.pdbx_description
1 polymer ?
#
loop_
_entity_poly.entity_id
_entity_poly.type
_entity_poly.pdbx_seq_one_letter_code
_entity_poly.pdbx_strand_id
1 'polypeptide(L)'
;MMESLFVLLDIDNTLYEFSETGFHEEMRERIFTYAEQKVGLTAEEAEQLSHKYWLSYGLSLYGYVKDYNVDAKEYSDFVHQCSYDKLNYNKPLVNMLLSMQYVSGDAGEHDGPCPTGVDHLYYFTNANFPHARKVLDLQGLRSIFTRRRPTGVPVREHHRADDPSGLEDEVEWLGFSYEDQWRLTSPEIANKPMRQAYEAIYRAIEEQVANDATLTTTTAIETGGGPAGTSSSALRNTINAREVESKQACLRPENFVMVDDSLMNVDAPLELGWNAVWYAHGTQELPTDVKESASAPLYAAALASGRLQVVRNILDLKAAVDRIREVNLRSTSSRVR
;
A
#
# COMPACT_ATOMS: atom_id res chain seq x y z
N MET A 1 -25.83 4.49 2.40
CA MET A 1 -24.79 3.57 2.89
C MET A 1 -23.53 4.39 3.16
N MET A 2 -22.71 4.04 4.15
CA MET A 2 -21.42 4.68 4.34
C MET A 2 -20.52 4.34 3.13
N GLU A 3 -19.89 5.35 2.51
CA GLU A 3 -19.03 5.13 1.32
C GLU A 3 -17.75 4.39 1.68
N SER A 4 -17.35 3.43 0.83
CA SER A 4 -16.07 2.71 0.93
C SER A 4 -14.89 3.62 0.62
N LEU A 5 -13.77 3.41 1.31
CA LEU A 5 -12.52 4.14 1.07
C LEU A 5 -11.49 3.24 0.38
N PHE A 6 -10.56 3.83 -0.36
CA PHE A 6 -9.34 3.18 -0.84
C PHE A 6 -8.24 3.45 0.17
N VAL A 7 -7.76 2.42 0.86
CA VAL A 7 -6.74 2.55 1.91
C VAL A 7 -5.43 1.97 1.39
N LEU A 8 -4.43 2.82 1.23
CA LEU A 8 -3.09 2.44 0.79
C LEU A 8 -2.18 2.38 2.02
N LEU A 9 -1.68 1.19 2.32
CA LEU A 9 -0.87 0.91 3.50
C LEU A 9 0.60 0.77 3.13
N ASP A 10 1.45 1.60 3.72
CA ASP A 10 2.87 1.30 3.79
C ASP A 10 3.13 -0.02 4.53
N ILE A 11 4.30 -0.63 4.30
CA ILE A 11 4.68 -1.92 4.87
C ILE A 11 5.69 -1.73 6.01
N ASP A 12 6.85 -1.15 5.69
CA ASP A 12 8.04 -1.20 6.54
C ASP A 12 7.96 -0.16 7.64
N ASN A 13 8.05 -0.62 8.89
CA ASN A 13 7.78 0.21 10.07
C ASN A 13 6.31 0.70 10.19
N THR A 14 5.39 0.15 9.38
CA THR A 14 3.95 0.44 9.44
C THR A 14 3.12 -0.79 9.83
N LEU A 15 3.24 -1.89 9.09
CA LEU A 15 2.53 -3.15 9.38
C LEU A 15 3.24 -4.00 10.44
N TYR A 16 4.42 -3.59 10.85
CA TYR A 16 5.24 -4.14 11.93
C TYR A 16 6.20 -3.03 12.35
N GLU A 17 6.84 -3.14 13.51
CA GLU A 17 7.82 -2.14 13.93
C GLU A 17 9.26 -2.60 13.65
N PHE A 18 10.14 -1.67 13.27
CA PHE A 18 11.58 -1.96 13.15
C PHE A 18 12.22 -2.35 14.49
N SER A 19 11.64 -1.92 15.61
CA SER A 19 12.04 -2.29 16.97
C SER A 19 11.90 -3.80 17.22
N GLU A 20 10.93 -4.45 16.56
CA GLU A 20 10.62 -5.89 16.72
C GLU A 20 11.49 -6.77 15.81
N THR A 21 11.89 -6.24 14.63
CA THR A 21 12.57 -7.01 13.58
C THR A 21 14.07 -6.74 13.50
N GLY A 22 14.51 -5.51 13.81
CA GLY A 22 15.90 -5.08 13.56
C GLY A 22 16.22 -4.84 12.09
N PHE A 23 15.22 -4.86 11.19
CA PHE A 23 15.46 -4.64 9.77
C PHE A 23 16.15 -3.31 9.45
N HIS A 24 15.87 -2.26 10.22
CA HIS A 24 16.53 -0.96 10.03
C HIS A 24 18.05 -1.05 10.15
N GLU A 25 18.58 -1.85 11.09
CA GLU A 25 20.02 -2.07 11.26
C GLU A 25 20.57 -2.92 10.11
N GLU A 26 19.93 -4.05 9.81
CA GLU A 26 20.38 -4.95 8.73
C GLU A 26 20.37 -4.27 7.36
N MET A 27 19.30 -3.54 7.03
CA MET A 27 19.21 -2.79 5.77
C MET A 27 20.25 -1.67 5.73
N ARG A 28 20.47 -0.92 6.83
CA ARG A 28 21.50 0.13 6.90
C ARG A 28 22.90 -0.44 6.64
N GLU A 29 23.28 -1.52 7.31
CA GLU A 29 24.58 -2.18 7.12
C GLU A 29 24.77 -2.66 5.68
N ARG A 30 23.71 -3.22 5.07
CA ARG A 30 23.75 -3.68 3.68
C ARG A 30 23.84 -2.53 2.69
N ILE A 31 23.12 -1.42 2.92
CA ILE A 31 23.25 -0.23 2.08
C ILE A 31 24.70 0.25 2.07
N PHE A 32 25.35 0.31 3.23
CA PHE A 32 26.74 0.75 3.33
C PHE A 32 27.71 -0.24 2.69
N THR A 33 27.50 -1.54 2.93
CA THR A 33 28.30 -2.61 2.30
C THR A 33 28.20 -2.54 0.78
N TYR A 34 27.00 -2.32 0.24
CA TYR A 34 26.80 -2.19 -1.20
C TYR A 34 27.49 -0.94 -1.75
N ALA A 35 27.33 0.19 -1.08
CA ALA A 35 27.98 1.45 -1.46
C ALA A 35 29.51 1.32 -1.47
N GLU A 36 30.10 0.66 -0.48
CA GLU A 36 31.54 0.39 -0.45
C GLU A 36 31.98 -0.51 -1.60
N GLN A 37 31.30 -1.65 -1.80
CA GLN A 37 31.74 -2.66 -2.76
C GLN A 37 31.47 -2.29 -4.23
N LYS A 38 30.36 -1.60 -4.49
CA LYS A 38 29.86 -1.35 -5.86
C LYS A 38 30.08 0.09 -6.32
N VAL A 39 30.08 1.03 -5.39
CA VAL A 39 30.25 2.46 -5.67
C VAL A 39 31.65 2.95 -5.29
N GLY A 40 32.31 2.29 -4.33
CA GLY A 40 33.65 2.66 -3.86
C GLY A 40 33.66 3.76 -2.80
N LEU A 41 32.54 3.95 -2.09
CA LEU A 41 32.41 4.94 -1.00
C LEU A 41 32.93 4.39 0.32
N THR A 42 33.44 5.24 1.21
CA THR A 42 33.68 4.83 2.61
C THR A 42 32.36 4.62 3.36
N ALA A 43 32.41 3.96 4.52
CA ALA A 43 31.23 3.80 5.37
C ALA A 43 30.62 5.15 5.78
N GLU A 44 31.44 6.15 6.12
CA GLU A 44 30.96 7.49 6.48
C GLU A 44 30.32 8.22 5.30
N GLU A 45 30.91 8.09 4.10
CA GLU A 45 30.35 8.67 2.87
C GLU A 45 29.01 8.01 2.53
N ALA A 46 28.95 6.67 2.61
CA ALA A 46 27.73 5.91 2.37
C ALA A 46 26.62 6.28 3.36
N GLU A 47 26.94 6.49 4.64
CA GLU A 47 25.99 6.96 5.64
C GLU A 47 25.42 8.34 5.33
N GLN A 48 26.31 9.32 5.14
CA GLN A 48 25.91 10.69 4.88
C GLN A 48 25.09 10.79 3.59
N LEU A 49 25.52 10.07 2.54
CA LEU A 49 24.88 10.11 1.25
C LEU A 49 23.54 9.37 1.25
N SER A 50 23.44 8.20 1.88
CA SER A 50 22.18 7.48 2.00
C SER A 50 21.14 8.29 2.77
N HIS A 51 21.55 8.94 3.86
CA HIS A 51 20.67 9.84 4.61
C HIS A 51 20.23 11.05 3.76
N LYS A 52 21.16 11.66 3.03
CA LYS A 52 20.85 12.76 2.10
C LYS A 52 19.87 12.33 1.02
N TYR A 53 20.06 11.16 0.41
CA TYR A 53 19.17 10.64 -0.62
C TYR A 53 17.80 10.28 -0.08
N TRP A 54 17.72 9.68 1.10
CA TRP A 54 16.44 9.44 1.76
C TRP A 54 15.69 10.74 2.04
N LEU A 55 16.35 11.76 2.60
CA LEU A 55 15.74 13.08 2.81
C LEU A 55 15.30 13.76 1.50
N SER A 56 16.07 13.59 0.43
CA SER A 56 15.81 14.28 -0.85
C SER A 56 14.77 13.56 -1.72
N TYR A 57 14.69 12.23 -1.62
CA TYR A 57 13.99 11.38 -2.58
C TYR A 57 13.05 10.35 -1.94
N GLY A 58 13.02 10.24 -0.60
CA GLY A 58 12.25 9.23 0.13
C GLY A 58 12.79 7.80 0.05
N LEU A 59 13.82 7.58 -0.77
CA LEU A 59 14.40 6.28 -1.04
C LEU A 59 15.87 6.47 -1.44
N SER A 60 16.81 5.91 -0.67
CA SER A 60 18.25 6.03 -0.96
C SER A 60 18.62 5.46 -2.33
N LEU A 61 17.97 4.36 -2.74
CA LEU A 61 18.14 3.71 -4.03
C LEU A 61 17.98 4.71 -5.20
N TYR A 62 17.01 5.61 -5.14
CA TYR A 62 16.78 6.61 -6.19
C TYR A 62 18.05 7.44 -6.45
N GLY A 63 18.71 7.89 -5.39
CA GLY A 63 19.94 8.67 -5.50
C GLY A 63 21.10 7.85 -6.05
N TYR A 64 21.25 6.59 -5.63
CA TYR A 64 22.29 5.70 -6.16
C TYR A 64 22.11 5.39 -7.66
N VAL A 65 20.87 5.19 -8.11
CA VAL A 65 20.57 5.02 -9.55
C VAL A 65 20.92 6.29 -10.31
N LYS A 66 20.46 7.44 -9.81
CA LYS A 66 20.64 8.73 -10.49
C LYS A 66 22.09 9.18 -10.59
N ASP A 67 22.83 9.09 -9.49
CA ASP A 67 24.16 9.71 -9.38
C ASP A 67 25.29 8.71 -9.71
N TYR A 68 25.04 7.40 -9.57
CA TYR A 68 26.06 6.35 -9.76
C TYR A 68 25.68 5.27 -10.77
N ASN A 69 24.49 5.37 -11.42
CA ASN A 69 24.02 4.39 -12.38
C ASN A 69 24.01 2.95 -11.83
N VAL A 70 23.70 2.82 -10.54
CA VAL A 70 23.50 1.53 -9.87
C VAL A 70 22.34 0.79 -10.53
N ASP A 71 22.47 -0.52 -10.73
CA ASP A 71 21.34 -1.37 -11.10
C ASP A 71 20.37 -1.47 -9.92
N ALA A 72 19.16 -0.94 -10.11
CA ALA A 72 18.19 -0.78 -9.03
C ALA A 72 17.75 -2.11 -8.42
N LYS A 73 17.72 -3.12 -9.28
CA LYS A 73 17.24 -4.45 -8.96
C LYS A 73 18.32 -5.24 -8.20
N GLU A 74 19.57 -5.21 -8.67
CA GLU A 74 20.73 -5.76 -7.95
C GLU A 74 20.86 -5.15 -6.55
N TYR A 75 20.77 -3.82 -6.45
CA TYR A 75 20.81 -3.11 -5.17
C TYR A 75 19.70 -3.55 -4.23
N SER A 76 18.46 -3.53 -4.71
CA SER A 76 17.29 -3.86 -3.90
C SER A 76 17.31 -5.30 -3.42
N ASP A 77 17.69 -6.24 -4.29
CA ASP A 77 17.82 -7.65 -3.95
C ASP A 77 18.92 -7.87 -2.92
N PHE A 78 20.00 -7.09 -2.96
CA PHE A 78 21.07 -7.17 -1.97
C PHE A 78 20.68 -6.58 -0.61
N VAL A 79 20.09 -5.38 -0.61
CA VAL A 79 19.72 -4.66 0.62
C VAL A 79 18.63 -5.38 1.41
N HIS A 80 17.66 -5.98 0.72
CA HIS A 80 16.55 -6.71 1.37
C HIS A 80 16.87 -8.17 1.71
N GLN A 81 18.13 -8.62 1.65
CA GLN A 81 18.55 -9.94 2.17
C GLN A 81 18.61 -9.96 3.71
N CYS A 82 17.54 -9.55 4.38
CA CYS A 82 17.44 -9.51 5.83
C CYS A 82 17.06 -10.87 6.44
N SER A 83 17.28 -11.04 7.74
CA SER A 83 16.74 -12.16 8.51
C SER A 83 15.28 -11.93 8.89
N TYR A 84 14.38 -12.70 8.30
CA TYR A 84 12.94 -12.60 8.56
C TYR A 84 12.48 -13.39 9.79
N ASP A 85 13.38 -14.01 10.55
CA ASP A 85 13.07 -14.96 11.64
C ASP A 85 12.25 -14.34 12.78
N LYS A 86 12.31 -13.01 12.94
CA LYS A 86 11.58 -12.27 13.97
C LYS A 86 10.16 -11.88 13.56
N LEU A 87 9.83 -11.98 12.26
CA LEU A 87 8.46 -11.74 11.81
C LEU A 87 7.59 -12.96 12.09
N ASN A 88 6.44 -12.70 12.72
CA ASN A 88 5.50 -13.72 13.14
C ASN A 88 4.10 -13.38 12.64
N TYR A 89 3.25 -14.40 12.56
CA TYR A 89 1.84 -14.24 12.22
C TYR A 89 1.17 -13.25 13.18
N ASN A 90 0.65 -12.14 12.64
CA ASN A 90 0.10 -11.04 13.43
C ASN A 90 -1.43 -11.14 13.48
N LYS A 91 -1.95 -12.04 14.33
CA LYS A 91 -3.39 -12.30 14.44
C LYS A 91 -4.22 -11.03 14.70
N PRO A 92 -3.83 -10.13 15.63
CA PRO A 92 -4.58 -8.88 15.85
C PRO A 92 -4.65 -8.00 14.60
N LEU A 93 -3.53 -7.80 13.89
CA LEU A 93 -3.48 -7.00 12.67
C LEU A 93 -4.32 -7.63 11.55
N VAL A 94 -4.17 -8.94 11.33
CA VAL A 94 -4.96 -9.70 10.33
C VAL A 94 -6.45 -9.53 10.60
N ASN A 95 -6.89 -9.73 11.85
CA ASN A 95 -8.30 -9.59 12.21
C ASN A 95 -8.81 -8.16 12.00
N MET A 96 -8.01 -7.15 12.35
CA MET A 96 -8.36 -5.74 12.18
C MET A 96 -8.55 -5.41 10.69
N LEU A 97 -7.58 -5.75 9.84
CA LEU A 97 -7.64 -5.48 8.40
C LEU A 97 -8.75 -6.29 7.70
N LEU A 98 -8.98 -7.55 8.09
CA LEU A 98 -10.11 -8.34 7.57
C LEU A 98 -11.46 -7.71 7.94
N SER A 99 -11.57 -7.10 9.13
CA SER A 99 -12.80 -6.41 9.55
C SER A 99 -13.07 -5.11 8.79
N MET A 100 -12.09 -4.63 8.00
CA MET A 100 -12.23 -3.50 7.09
C MET A 100 -12.56 -3.93 5.66
N GLN A 101 -12.57 -5.23 5.32
CA GLN A 101 -12.77 -5.71 3.94
C GLN A 101 -14.13 -6.38 3.73
N TYR A 102 -14.48 -6.65 2.46
CA TYR A 102 -15.56 -7.56 2.11
C TYR A 102 -15.26 -8.96 2.64
N VAL A 103 -16.19 -9.55 3.40
CA VAL A 103 -16.15 -10.97 3.72
C VAL A 103 -16.96 -11.72 2.67
N SER A 104 -16.30 -12.42 1.74
CA SER A 104 -16.94 -13.23 0.68
C SER A 104 -17.68 -14.49 1.18
N GLY A 105 -18.10 -14.53 2.45
CA GLY A 105 -18.66 -15.71 3.11
C GLY A 105 -20.13 -15.60 3.54
N ASP A 106 -20.72 -14.41 3.55
CA ASP A 106 -22.12 -14.22 3.98
C ASP A 106 -23.06 -14.15 2.77
N ALA A 107 -23.09 -15.25 2.02
CA ALA A 107 -24.23 -15.64 1.21
C ALA A 107 -25.24 -16.49 2.02
N GLY A 108 -25.12 -16.45 3.36
CA GLY A 108 -26.22 -16.78 4.26
C GLY A 108 -27.15 -15.59 4.37
N GLU A 109 -28.45 -15.85 4.42
CA GLU A 109 -29.55 -14.89 4.55
C GLU A 109 -29.40 -13.99 5.80
N HIS A 110 -28.50 -13.01 5.76
CA HIS A 110 -28.56 -11.88 6.66
C HIS A 110 -29.29 -10.74 5.94
N ASP A 111 -30.61 -10.70 6.15
CA ASP A 111 -31.54 -9.65 5.71
C ASP A 111 -31.37 -8.34 6.53
N GLY A 112 -30.11 -8.01 6.84
CA GLY A 112 -29.68 -6.84 7.61
C GLY A 112 -28.71 -5.98 6.81
N PRO A 113 -28.59 -4.68 7.13
CA PRO A 113 -27.63 -3.81 6.46
C PRO A 113 -26.22 -4.38 6.59
N CYS A 114 -25.55 -4.52 5.44
CA CYS A 114 -24.14 -4.91 5.33
C CYS A 114 -23.34 -4.18 6.42
N PRO A 115 -22.46 -4.86 7.20
CA PRO A 115 -21.73 -4.20 8.26
C PRO A 115 -21.03 -2.99 7.68
N THR A 116 -21.35 -1.83 8.24
CA THR A 116 -20.78 -0.54 7.86
C THR A 116 -19.26 -0.61 7.98
N GLY A 117 -18.54 -0.27 6.90
CA GLY A 117 -17.08 -0.11 6.91
C GLY A 117 -16.31 -1.14 6.10
N VAL A 118 -16.68 -1.31 4.83
CA VAL A 118 -15.89 -2.06 3.85
C VAL A 118 -15.05 -1.08 3.04
N ASP A 119 -13.74 -1.33 2.96
CA ASP A 119 -12.74 -0.54 2.27
C ASP A 119 -11.94 -1.41 1.30
N HIS A 120 -11.29 -0.77 0.34
CA HIS A 120 -10.43 -1.39 -0.66
C HIS A 120 -8.98 -1.20 -0.25
N LEU A 121 -8.37 -2.26 0.29
CA LEU A 121 -7.00 -2.18 0.83
C LEU A 121 -5.97 -2.51 -0.26
N TYR A 122 -4.92 -1.70 -0.32
CA TYR A 122 -3.74 -1.89 -1.16
C TYR A 122 -2.49 -1.70 -0.30
N TYR A 123 -1.41 -2.43 -0.57
CA TYR A 123 -0.11 -2.02 -0.03
C TYR A 123 0.57 -1.00 -0.96
N PHE A 124 1.37 -0.11 -0.40
CA PHE A 124 2.11 0.89 -1.15
C PHE A 124 3.46 1.19 -0.49
N THR A 125 4.53 0.55 -0.96
CA THR A 125 5.85 0.54 -0.32
C THR A 125 6.97 0.97 -1.26
N ASN A 126 8.03 1.57 -0.69
CA ASN A 126 9.31 1.79 -1.38
C ASN A 126 10.25 0.57 -1.33
N ALA A 127 9.86 -0.52 -0.66
CA ALA A 127 10.58 -1.78 -0.73
C ALA A 127 10.35 -2.50 -2.07
N ASN A 128 11.22 -3.46 -2.34
CA ASN A 128 11.10 -4.32 -3.51
C ASN A 128 9.98 -5.36 -3.33
N PHE A 129 9.43 -5.84 -4.44
CA PHE A 129 8.33 -6.80 -4.39
C PHE A 129 8.67 -8.09 -3.60
N PRO A 130 9.86 -8.72 -3.77
CA PRO A 130 10.23 -9.90 -2.98
C PRO A 130 10.23 -9.66 -1.46
N HIS A 131 10.69 -8.49 -1.00
CA HIS A 131 10.66 -8.11 0.42
C HIS A 131 9.22 -7.95 0.91
N ALA A 132 8.44 -7.13 0.21
CA ALA A 132 7.03 -6.88 0.53
C ALA A 132 6.25 -8.18 0.67
N ARG A 133 6.40 -9.10 -0.31
CA ARG A 133 5.78 -10.42 -0.27
C ARG A 133 6.17 -11.22 0.97
N LYS A 134 7.47 -11.34 1.27
CA LYS A 134 7.95 -12.11 2.44
C LYS A 134 7.37 -11.56 3.74
N VAL A 135 7.35 -10.24 3.92
CA VAL A 135 6.76 -9.61 5.11
C VAL A 135 5.27 -9.92 5.20
N LEU A 136 4.51 -9.69 4.12
CA LEU A 136 3.07 -9.91 4.10
C LEU A 136 2.71 -11.39 4.31
N ASP A 137 3.49 -12.32 3.77
CA ASP A 137 3.30 -13.76 3.98
C ASP A 137 3.50 -14.17 5.44
N LEU A 138 4.63 -13.79 6.03
CA LEU A 138 4.98 -14.17 7.40
C LEU A 138 4.04 -13.56 8.44
N GLN A 139 3.51 -12.37 8.17
CA GLN A 139 2.50 -11.74 9.02
C GLN A 139 1.08 -12.28 8.83
N GLY A 140 0.84 -13.15 7.85
CA GLY A 140 -0.49 -13.71 7.55
C GLY A 140 -1.38 -12.80 6.70
N LEU A 141 -0.81 -11.79 6.06
CA LEU A 141 -1.51 -10.74 5.33
C LEU A 141 -1.70 -11.03 3.84
N ARG A 142 -1.12 -12.12 3.29
CA ARG A 142 -1.28 -12.49 1.87
C ARG A 142 -2.74 -12.43 1.40
N SER A 143 -3.65 -13.05 2.14
CA SER A 143 -5.06 -13.15 1.72
C SER A 143 -5.80 -11.81 1.66
N ILE A 144 -5.28 -10.78 2.34
CA ILE A 144 -5.82 -9.41 2.36
C ILE A 144 -5.36 -8.63 1.12
N PHE A 145 -4.13 -8.87 0.67
CA PHE A 145 -3.49 -8.14 -0.43
C PHE A 145 -3.34 -8.96 -1.71
N THR A 146 -4.06 -10.08 -1.83
CA THR A 146 -4.08 -10.89 -3.04
C THR A 146 -5.49 -11.28 -3.44
N ARG A 147 -5.69 -11.41 -4.75
CA ARG A 147 -6.87 -12.04 -5.34
C ARG A 147 -6.45 -13.04 -6.42
N ARG A 148 -7.37 -13.86 -6.88
CA ARG A 148 -7.12 -14.72 -8.04
C ARG A 148 -6.84 -13.86 -9.26
N ARG A 149 -5.76 -14.15 -9.97
CA ARG A 149 -5.42 -13.47 -11.22
C ARG A 149 -6.51 -13.74 -12.26
N PRO A 150 -7.10 -12.71 -12.88
CA PRO A 150 -8.04 -12.90 -13.97
C PRO A 150 -7.35 -13.50 -15.19
N THR A 151 -8.05 -14.38 -15.91
CA THR A 151 -7.51 -15.01 -17.13
C THR A 151 -7.16 -13.94 -18.17
N GLY A 152 -5.98 -14.06 -18.77
CA GLY A 152 -5.51 -13.12 -19.80
C GLY A 152 -4.82 -11.87 -19.26
N VAL A 153 -4.83 -11.63 -17.94
CA VAL A 153 -4.01 -10.58 -17.32
C VAL A 153 -2.56 -11.08 -17.23
N PRO A 154 -1.57 -10.33 -17.74
CA PRO A 154 -0.19 -10.76 -17.69
C PRO A 154 0.32 -10.89 -16.25
N VAL A 155 1.26 -11.81 -16.07
CA VAL A 155 2.00 -11.94 -14.82
C VAL A 155 2.90 -10.72 -14.68
N ARG A 156 2.83 -10.02 -13.54
CA ARG A 156 3.82 -8.98 -13.23
C ARG A 156 5.18 -9.65 -13.06
N GLU A 157 6.22 -9.08 -13.67
CA GLU A 157 7.56 -9.62 -13.55
C GLU A 157 7.94 -9.74 -12.06
N HIS A 158 8.28 -10.95 -11.65
CA HIS A 158 8.76 -11.28 -10.31
C HIS A 158 9.84 -12.35 -10.43
N HIS A 159 10.62 -12.53 -9.38
CA HIS A 159 11.63 -13.58 -9.33
C HIS A 159 11.00 -14.96 -9.25
N ARG A 160 10.85 -15.64 -10.40
CA ARG A 160 10.44 -17.05 -10.44
C ARG A 160 11.35 -17.97 -9.62
N ALA A 161 12.62 -17.60 -9.43
CA ALA A 161 13.53 -18.32 -8.55
C ALA A 161 13.03 -18.38 -7.09
N ASP A 162 12.26 -17.38 -6.66
CA ASP A 162 11.71 -17.28 -5.30
C ASP A 162 10.27 -17.83 -5.21
N ASP A 163 9.74 -18.44 -6.27
CA ASP A 163 8.46 -19.16 -6.28
C ASP A 163 8.55 -20.44 -7.12
N PRO A 164 9.18 -21.50 -6.57
CA PRO A 164 9.29 -22.77 -7.29
C PRO A 164 7.93 -23.47 -7.48
N SER A 165 6.90 -23.07 -6.72
CA SER A 165 5.55 -23.62 -6.81
C SER A 165 4.69 -23.00 -7.91
N GLY A 166 5.06 -21.84 -8.45
CA GLY A 166 4.27 -21.10 -9.44
C GLY A 166 2.98 -20.48 -8.88
N LEU A 167 2.87 -20.35 -7.56
CA LEU A 167 1.70 -19.73 -6.89
C LEU A 167 1.51 -18.27 -7.30
N GLU A 168 2.59 -17.55 -7.57
CA GLU A 168 2.59 -16.15 -7.99
C GLU A 168 2.02 -15.95 -9.40
N ASP A 169 2.06 -16.99 -10.24
CA ASP A 169 1.41 -16.96 -11.56
C ASP A 169 -0.13 -16.96 -11.41
N GLU A 170 -0.67 -17.50 -10.31
CA GLU A 170 -2.12 -17.62 -10.06
C GLU A 170 -2.74 -16.42 -9.31
N VAL A 171 -1.93 -15.59 -8.65
CA VAL A 171 -2.43 -14.49 -7.81
C VAL A 171 -2.10 -13.11 -8.37
N GLU A 172 -3.03 -12.18 -8.27
CA GLU A 172 -2.77 -10.76 -8.46
C GLU A 172 -2.60 -10.09 -7.09
N TRP A 173 -1.49 -9.38 -6.93
CA TRP A 173 -1.23 -8.57 -5.74
C TRP A 173 -1.90 -7.21 -5.84
N LEU A 174 -2.63 -6.85 -4.79
CA LEU A 174 -3.27 -5.56 -4.60
C LEU A 174 -2.29 -4.61 -3.91
N GLY A 175 -1.37 -4.06 -4.70
CA GLY A 175 -0.46 -3.04 -4.22
C GLY A 175 0.65 -2.69 -5.19
N PHE A 176 1.56 -1.85 -4.69
CA PHE A 176 2.59 -1.18 -5.48
C PHE A 176 3.91 -1.15 -4.71
N SER A 177 4.90 -1.85 -5.26
CA SER A 177 6.31 -1.83 -4.85
C SER A 177 7.06 -0.65 -5.48
N TYR A 178 8.34 -0.43 -5.17
CA TYR A 178 9.11 0.61 -5.88
C TYR A 178 9.19 0.32 -7.39
N GLU A 179 9.27 -0.96 -7.78
CA GLU A 179 9.30 -1.38 -9.18
C GLU A 179 8.01 -0.97 -9.90
N ASP A 180 6.86 -1.14 -9.23
CA ASP A 180 5.57 -0.70 -9.77
C ASP A 180 5.52 0.81 -9.92
N GLN A 181 5.99 1.55 -8.91
CA GLN A 181 6.03 3.02 -8.93
C GLN A 181 6.85 3.53 -10.10
N TRP A 182 8.06 3.01 -10.28
CA TRP A 182 8.98 3.45 -11.33
C TRP A 182 8.47 3.05 -12.72
N ARG A 183 7.88 1.85 -12.86
CA ARG A 183 7.25 1.42 -14.11
C ARG A 183 6.08 2.33 -14.50
N LEU A 184 5.25 2.72 -13.54
CA LEU A 184 4.07 3.56 -13.77
C LEU A 184 4.41 5.03 -14.05
N THR A 185 5.61 5.48 -13.67
CA THR A 185 6.05 6.88 -13.82
C THR A 185 7.08 7.07 -14.94
N SER A 186 7.58 5.97 -15.52
CA SER A 186 8.48 5.97 -16.67
C SER A 186 8.00 6.90 -17.81
N PRO A 187 8.89 7.70 -18.43
CA PRO A 187 10.35 7.63 -18.32
C PRO A 187 10.95 8.39 -17.12
N GLU A 188 10.19 9.27 -16.48
CA GLU A 188 10.65 10.04 -15.31
C GLU A 188 10.25 9.30 -14.04
N ILE A 189 11.11 8.38 -13.59
CA ILE A 189 10.85 7.56 -12.42
C ILE A 189 10.53 8.41 -11.18
N ALA A 190 9.55 7.97 -10.40
CA ALA A 190 9.18 8.57 -9.14
C ALA A 190 8.72 7.50 -8.15
N ASN A 191 8.95 7.76 -6.85
CA ASN A 191 8.51 6.93 -5.73
C ASN A 191 8.02 7.82 -4.57
N LYS A 192 7.42 7.26 -3.52
CA LYS A 192 7.07 8.03 -2.31
C LYS A 192 8.32 8.77 -1.78
N PRO A 193 8.25 10.08 -1.47
CA PRO A 193 7.05 10.93 -1.36
C PRO A 193 6.72 11.75 -2.62
N MET A 194 7.33 11.51 -3.77
CA MET A 194 7.12 12.32 -4.97
C MET A 194 5.67 12.26 -5.43
N ARG A 195 5.05 13.43 -5.65
CA ARG A 195 3.64 13.58 -6.07
C ARG A 195 3.27 12.71 -7.27
N GLN A 196 4.18 12.61 -8.25
CA GLN A 196 4.01 11.83 -9.47
C GLN A 196 3.74 10.34 -9.17
N ALA A 197 4.33 9.77 -8.12
CA ALA A 197 4.08 8.39 -7.73
C ALA A 197 2.61 8.21 -7.32
N TYR A 198 2.08 9.09 -6.45
CA TYR A 198 0.68 9.03 -6.00
C TYR A 198 -0.32 9.24 -7.15
N GLU A 199 -0.05 10.20 -8.05
CA GLU A 199 -0.88 10.43 -9.24
C GLU A 199 -0.89 9.21 -10.17
N ALA A 200 0.25 8.54 -10.33
CA ALA A 200 0.36 7.33 -11.13
C ALA A 200 -0.37 6.14 -10.47
N ILE A 201 -0.28 6.00 -9.14
CA ILE A 201 -1.02 4.98 -8.40
C ILE A 201 -2.54 5.20 -8.48
N TYR A 202 -3.00 6.45 -8.38
CA TYR A 202 -4.41 6.78 -8.57
C TYR A 202 -4.93 6.28 -9.92
N ARG A 203 -4.22 6.61 -11.00
CA ARG A 203 -4.56 6.20 -12.37
C ARG A 203 -4.51 4.68 -12.53
N ALA A 204 -3.52 4.02 -11.92
CA ALA A 204 -3.42 2.56 -11.98
C ALA A 204 -4.63 1.88 -11.30
N ILE A 205 -5.11 2.42 -10.17
CA ILE A 205 -6.32 1.92 -9.51
C ILE A 205 -7.57 2.22 -10.36
N GLU A 206 -7.68 3.40 -10.96
CA GLU A 206 -8.76 3.76 -11.89
C GLU A 206 -8.83 2.79 -13.07
N GLU A 207 -7.70 2.50 -13.72
CA GLU A 207 -7.59 1.54 -14.81
C GLU A 207 -7.93 0.12 -14.36
N GLN A 208 -7.46 -0.30 -13.17
CA GLN A 208 -7.79 -1.61 -12.61
C GLN A 208 -9.31 -1.77 -12.40
N VAL A 209 -9.97 -0.74 -11.85
CA VAL A 209 -11.42 -0.74 -11.63
C VAL A 209 -12.19 -0.81 -12.95
N ALA A 210 -11.75 -0.09 -13.99
CA ALA A 210 -12.35 -0.16 -15.33
C ALA A 210 -12.19 -1.55 -15.98
N ASN A 211 -11.01 -2.15 -15.84
CA ASN A 211 -10.73 -3.49 -16.34
C ASN A 211 -11.58 -4.56 -15.64
N ASP A 212 -11.69 -4.48 -14.30
CA ASP A 212 -12.52 -5.39 -13.51
C ASP A 212 -14.01 -5.33 -13.90
N ALA A 213 -14.52 -4.13 -14.21
CA ALA A 213 -15.89 -3.94 -14.69
C ALA A 213 -16.14 -4.60 -16.05
N THR A 214 -15.14 -4.55 -16.94
CA THR A 214 -15.21 -5.19 -18.26
C THR A 214 -15.20 -6.73 -18.14
N LEU A 215 -14.35 -7.27 -17.27
CA LEU A 215 -14.26 -8.71 -17.00
C LEU A 215 -15.55 -9.28 -16.39
N THR A 216 -16.14 -8.53 -15.44
CA THR A 216 -17.40 -8.92 -14.79
C THR A 216 -18.56 -8.97 -15.79
N THR A 217 -18.63 -7.99 -16.70
CA THR A 217 -19.65 -7.94 -17.76
C THR A 217 -19.55 -9.12 -18.72
N THR A 218 -18.32 -9.50 -19.11
CA THR A 218 -18.07 -10.61 -20.05
C THR A 218 -18.48 -11.97 -19.46
N THR A 219 -18.16 -12.20 -18.18
CA THR A 219 -18.48 -13.46 -17.47
C THR A 219 -19.99 -13.68 -17.33
N ALA A 220 -20.77 -12.61 -17.16
CA ALA A 220 -22.24 -12.68 -17.11
C ALA A 220 -22.87 -13.07 -18.45
N ILE A 221 -22.22 -12.76 -19.57
CA ILE A 221 -22.71 -13.10 -20.92
C ILE A 221 -22.42 -14.58 -21.25
N GLU A 222 -21.26 -15.11 -20.82
CA GLU A 222 -20.87 -16.50 -21.09
C GLU A 222 -21.62 -17.54 -20.24
N THR A 223 -22.10 -17.16 -19.05
CA THR A 223 -22.84 -18.06 -18.14
C THR A 223 -24.32 -18.23 -18.48
N GLY A 224 -24.81 -17.61 -19.55
CA GLY A 224 -26.19 -17.72 -20.07
C GLY A 224 -26.57 -19.05 -20.72
N GLY A 225 -25.74 -20.11 -20.64
CA GLY A 225 -26.07 -21.42 -21.21
C GLY A 225 -25.18 -22.58 -20.78
N GLY A 226 -25.51 -23.28 -19.70
CA GLY A 226 -24.93 -24.60 -19.37
C GLY A 226 -25.16 -25.04 -17.91
N PRO A 227 -25.46 -26.32 -17.63
CA PRO A 227 -25.86 -26.75 -16.29
C PRO A 227 -24.67 -26.85 -15.33
N ALA A 228 -24.94 -26.55 -14.06
CA ALA A 228 -23.98 -26.49 -12.97
C ALA A 228 -23.25 -27.82 -12.73
N GLY A 229 -21.92 -27.79 -12.88
CA GLY A 229 -21.00 -28.87 -12.52
C GLY A 229 -20.13 -28.46 -11.32
N THR A 230 -20.08 -29.35 -10.34
CA THR A 230 -19.37 -29.29 -9.05
C THR A 230 -17.87 -28.96 -9.13
N SER A 231 -17.37 -28.14 -8.19
CA SER A 231 -15.93 -27.96 -7.92
C SER A 231 -15.74 -27.40 -6.49
N SER A 232 -15.17 -28.17 -5.57
CA SER A 232 -13.76 -28.11 -5.12
C SER A 232 -13.39 -26.82 -4.37
N SER A 233 -12.85 -26.99 -3.16
CA SER A 233 -12.62 -26.00 -2.09
C SER A 233 -11.53 -24.94 -2.38
N ALA A 234 -11.67 -24.18 -3.47
CA ALA A 234 -10.65 -23.28 -4.01
C ALA A 234 -10.68 -21.85 -3.42
N LEU A 235 -9.53 -21.18 -3.44
CA LEU A 235 -9.22 -19.87 -2.83
C LEU A 235 -10.29 -18.77 -3.04
N ARG A 236 -10.52 -17.97 -1.99
CA ARG A 236 -11.70 -17.14 -1.71
C ARG A 236 -11.85 -15.77 -2.41
N ASN A 237 -11.02 -15.37 -3.38
CA ASN A 237 -11.05 -14.00 -3.92
C ASN A 237 -11.14 -13.96 -5.46
N THR A 238 -12.31 -14.19 -6.04
CA THR A 238 -12.62 -13.85 -7.45
C THR A 238 -13.20 -12.43 -7.55
N ILE A 239 -13.03 -11.75 -8.68
CA ILE A 239 -13.63 -10.41 -8.92
C ILE A 239 -15.14 -10.47 -8.63
N ASN A 240 -15.61 -9.60 -7.74
CA ASN A 240 -16.99 -9.53 -7.29
C ASN A 240 -17.69 -8.30 -7.88
N ALA A 241 -18.80 -8.48 -8.59
CA ALA A 241 -19.56 -7.39 -9.20
C ALA A 241 -19.93 -6.27 -8.22
N ARG A 242 -20.35 -6.63 -6.99
CA ARG A 242 -20.68 -5.64 -5.94
C ARG A 242 -19.46 -4.85 -5.48
N GLU A 243 -18.30 -5.49 -5.43
CA GLU A 243 -17.04 -4.81 -5.08
C GLU A 243 -16.66 -3.82 -6.19
N VAL A 244 -16.79 -4.21 -7.46
CA VAL A 244 -16.50 -3.35 -8.61
C VAL A 244 -17.44 -2.15 -8.65
N GLU A 245 -18.75 -2.36 -8.48
CA GLU A 245 -19.74 -1.28 -8.38
C GLU A 245 -19.40 -0.32 -7.23
N SER A 246 -18.99 -0.85 -6.08
CA SER A 246 -18.55 -0.03 -4.94
C SER A 246 -17.33 0.81 -5.30
N LYS A 247 -16.28 0.20 -5.87
CA LYS A 247 -15.06 0.91 -6.32
C LYS A 247 -15.40 2.03 -7.30
N GLN A 248 -16.24 1.76 -8.30
CA GLN A 248 -16.67 2.76 -9.28
C GLN A 248 -17.44 3.92 -8.64
N ALA A 249 -18.30 3.63 -7.65
CA ALA A 249 -19.09 4.64 -6.97
C ALA A 249 -18.25 5.55 -6.06
N CYS A 250 -17.11 5.08 -5.55
CA CYS A 250 -16.28 5.84 -4.60
C CYS A 250 -14.93 6.32 -5.17
N LEU A 251 -14.61 6.08 -6.44
CA LEU A 251 -13.33 6.48 -7.06
C LEU A 251 -13.18 8.00 -7.22
N ARG A 252 -12.74 8.68 -6.17
CA ARG A 252 -12.50 10.13 -6.11
C ARG A 252 -11.34 10.41 -5.15
N PRO A 253 -10.52 11.45 -5.36
CA PRO A 253 -9.36 11.73 -4.49
C PRO A 253 -9.70 11.79 -3.00
N GLU A 254 -10.84 12.39 -2.63
CA GLU A 254 -11.30 12.49 -1.24
C GLU A 254 -11.62 11.15 -0.56
N ASN A 255 -11.73 10.05 -1.31
CA ASN A 255 -12.01 8.72 -0.79
C ASN A 255 -10.75 7.84 -0.68
N PHE A 256 -9.57 8.40 -0.95
CA PHE A 256 -8.29 7.74 -0.76
C PHE A 256 -7.71 8.09 0.62
N VAL A 257 -7.06 7.12 1.25
CA VAL A 257 -6.39 7.25 2.54
C VAL A 257 -4.98 6.68 2.41
N MET A 258 -3.95 7.51 2.59
CA MET A 258 -2.57 7.05 2.73
C MET A 258 -2.28 6.72 4.20
N VAL A 259 -1.76 5.53 4.49
CA VAL A 259 -1.32 5.12 5.82
C VAL A 259 0.19 4.90 5.79
N ASP A 260 0.93 5.68 6.55
CA ASP A 260 2.40 5.67 6.53
C ASP A 260 2.96 6.13 7.88
N ASP A 261 4.12 5.61 8.27
CA ASP A 261 4.84 6.05 9.47
C ASP A 261 5.68 7.32 9.21
N SER A 262 6.04 7.57 7.95
CA SER A 262 6.85 8.70 7.55
C SER A 262 5.99 9.90 7.15
N LEU A 263 6.15 11.02 7.88
CA LEU A 263 5.40 12.25 7.60
C LEU A 263 5.60 12.79 6.18
N MET A 264 6.80 12.66 5.59
CA MET A 264 7.02 13.14 4.23
C MET A 264 6.14 12.41 3.21
N ASN A 265 5.71 11.17 3.49
CA ASN A 265 4.85 10.39 2.63
C ASN A 265 3.37 10.79 2.72
N VAL A 266 2.96 11.58 3.73
CA VAL A 266 1.56 12.04 3.83
C VAL A 266 1.32 13.40 3.15
N ASP A 267 2.38 14.16 2.85
CA ASP A 267 2.28 15.48 2.23
C ASP A 267 1.57 15.45 0.87
N ALA A 268 2.12 14.70 -0.09
CA ALA A 268 1.55 14.64 -1.45
C ALA A 268 0.10 14.12 -1.48
N PRO A 269 -0.28 13.05 -0.75
CA PRO A 269 -1.69 12.67 -0.59
C PRO A 269 -2.57 13.83 -0.13
N LEU A 270 -2.19 14.54 0.93
CA LEU A 270 -2.99 15.63 1.49
C LEU A 270 -3.13 16.80 0.51
N GLU A 271 -2.10 17.10 -0.29
CA GLU A 271 -2.12 18.09 -1.36
C GLU A 271 -2.99 17.67 -2.55
N LEU A 272 -3.06 16.37 -2.85
CA LEU A 272 -3.91 15.79 -3.90
C LEU A 272 -5.39 15.72 -3.48
N GLY A 273 -5.71 16.15 -2.25
CA GLY A 273 -7.07 16.09 -1.70
C GLY A 273 -7.43 14.74 -1.10
N TRP A 274 -6.46 13.83 -0.94
CA TRP A 274 -6.65 12.58 -0.21
C TRP A 274 -6.70 12.86 1.30
N ASN A 275 -7.01 11.79 2.03
CA ASN A 275 -6.84 11.72 3.47
C ASN A 275 -5.55 10.97 3.79
N ALA A 276 -5.13 11.08 5.05
CA ALA A 276 -3.99 10.35 5.56
C ALA A 276 -4.22 9.90 7.01
N VAL A 277 -3.62 8.76 7.34
CA VAL A 277 -3.41 8.30 8.72
C VAL A 277 -1.91 8.24 8.92
N TRP A 278 -1.39 9.12 9.76
CA TRP A 278 0.02 9.07 10.15
C TRP A 278 0.18 8.14 11.36
N TYR A 279 1.03 7.12 11.24
CA TYR A 279 1.42 6.26 12.34
C TYR A 279 2.65 6.85 13.04
N ALA A 280 2.41 7.51 14.18
CA ALA A 280 3.45 8.16 14.96
C ALA A 280 4.09 7.19 15.95
N HIS A 281 5.38 6.92 15.77
CA HIS A 281 6.17 6.07 16.65
C HIS A 281 6.65 6.81 17.90
N GLY A 282 6.71 6.08 19.02
CA GLY A 282 7.27 6.59 20.27
C GLY A 282 6.70 7.94 20.70
N THR A 283 7.57 8.94 20.85
CA THR A 283 7.21 10.30 21.27
C THR A 283 7.13 11.29 20.10
N GLN A 284 7.04 10.82 18.86
CA GLN A 284 6.87 11.71 17.72
C GLN A 284 5.58 12.51 17.87
N GLU A 285 5.64 13.78 17.50
CA GLU A 285 4.53 14.73 17.48
C GLU A 285 4.48 15.39 16.11
N LEU A 286 3.29 15.85 15.69
CA LEU A 286 3.18 16.60 14.44
C LEU A 286 3.94 17.93 14.59
N PRO A 287 4.79 18.29 13.61
CA PRO A 287 5.47 19.58 13.63
C PRO A 287 4.45 20.71 13.53
N THR A 288 4.62 21.72 14.39
CA THR A 288 3.70 22.87 14.47
C THR A 288 4.34 24.17 13.96
N ASP A 289 5.67 24.20 13.83
CA ASP A 289 6.43 25.34 13.30
C ASP A 289 6.94 25.05 11.88
N VAL A 290 6.79 26.01 10.98
CA VAL A 290 7.34 25.99 9.61
C VAL A 290 8.86 25.84 9.57
N LYS A 291 9.55 26.20 10.65
CA LYS A 291 11.00 26.00 10.81
C LYS A 291 11.37 24.53 11.01
N GLU A 292 10.47 23.74 11.59
CA GLU A 292 10.65 22.30 11.80
C GLU A 292 10.21 21.53 10.55
N SER A 293 9.10 21.95 9.93
CA SER A 293 8.61 21.37 8.68
C SER A 293 7.83 22.41 7.88
N ALA A 294 8.20 22.61 6.61
CA ALA A 294 7.46 23.49 5.71
C ALA A 294 5.98 23.10 5.56
N SER A 295 5.66 21.82 5.80
CA SER A 295 4.32 21.25 5.72
C SER A 295 3.49 21.42 7.01
N ALA A 296 4.02 22.04 8.07
CA ALA A 296 3.27 22.26 9.32
C ALA A 296 1.88 22.93 9.12
N PRO A 297 1.71 23.96 8.26
CA PRO A 297 0.38 24.52 7.97
C PRO A 297 -0.56 23.53 7.26
N LEU A 298 -0.03 22.68 6.38
CA LEU A 298 -0.79 21.63 5.71
C LEU A 298 -1.34 20.63 6.72
N TYR A 299 -0.50 20.16 7.65
CA TYR A 299 -0.91 19.24 8.71
C TYR A 299 -1.98 19.84 9.62
N ALA A 300 -1.80 21.09 10.05
CA ALA A 300 -2.78 21.78 10.89
C ALA A 300 -4.15 21.91 10.21
N ALA A 301 -4.16 22.28 8.92
CA ALA A 301 -5.39 22.37 8.12
C ALA A 301 -6.03 20.99 7.90
N ALA A 302 -5.23 19.96 7.61
CA ALA A 302 -5.72 18.60 7.42
C ALA A 302 -6.33 18.02 8.70
N LEU A 303 -5.70 18.20 9.86
CA LEU A 303 -6.24 17.83 11.17
C LEU A 303 -7.56 18.54 11.45
N ALA A 304 -7.60 19.88 11.29
CA ALA A 304 -8.79 20.67 11.55
C ALA A 304 -9.97 20.26 10.64
N SER A 305 -9.68 19.88 9.40
CA SER A 305 -10.68 19.37 8.45
C SER A 305 -11.04 17.90 8.67
N GLY A 306 -10.32 17.16 9.52
CA GLY A 306 -10.51 15.72 9.76
C GLY A 306 -9.87 14.78 8.74
N ARG A 307 -9.18 15.32 7.71
CA ARG A 307 -8.51 14.56 6.64
C ARG A 307 -7.19 13.91 7.07
N LEU A 308 -6.58 14.41 8.14
CA LEU A 308 -5.42 13.76 8.76
C LEU A 308 -5.86 13.17 10.11
N GLN A 309 -5.55 11.90 10.33
CA GLN A 309 -5.64 11.24 11.61
C GLN A 309 -4.25 10.83 12.07
N VAL A 310 -4.03 10.85 13.38
CA VAL A 310 -2.77 10.36 13.98
C VAL A 310 -3.10 9.16 14.84
N VAL A 311 -2.37 8.07 14.65
CA VAL A 311 -2.45 6.86 15.48
C VAL A 311 -1.08 6.56 16.06
N ARG A 312 -1.05 5.98 17.26
CA ARG A 312 0.17 5.51 17.93
C ARG A 312 0.24 3.99 18.03
N ASN A 313 -0.80 3.31 17.54
CA ASN A 313 -0.89 1.87 17.45
C ASN A 313 -1.60 1.57 16.13
N ILE A 314 -1.00 0.74 15.28
CA ILE A 314 -1.58 0.35 13.99
C ILE A 314 -2.97 -0.29 14.12
N LEU A 315 -3.29 -0.91 15.27
CA LEU A 315 -4.61 -1.48 15.54
C LEU A 315 -5.73 -0.43 15.70
N ASP A 316 -5.38 0.85 15.88
CA ASP A 316 -6.33 1.96 15.88
C ASP A 316 -6.71 2.43 14.46
N LEU A 317 -6.09 1.86 13.41
CA LEU A 317 -6.29 2.27 12.02
C LEU A 317 -7.77 2.25 11.62
N LYS A 318 -8.49 1.17 11.93
CA LYS A 318 -9.92 1.08 11.59
C LYS A 318 -10.72 2.25 12.16
N ALA A 319 -10.49 2.59 13.43
CA ALA A 319 -11.18 3.70 14.06
C ALA A 319 -10.80 5.05 13.43
N ALA A 320 -9.55 5.22 13.00
CA ALA A 320 -9.11 6.40 12.27
C ALA A 320 -9.78 6.53 10.89
N VAL A 321 -9.85 5.44 10.13
CA VAL A 321 -10.52 5.37 8.83
C VAL A 321 -12.02 5.62 8.97
N ASP A 322 -12.67 5.08 10.02
CA ASP A 322 -14.07 5.34 10.32
C ASP A 322 -14.33 6.85 10.57
N ARG A 323 -13.44 7.54 11.30
CA ARG A 323 -13.54 9.00 11.52
C ARG A 323 -13.39 9.81 10.22
N ILE A 324 -12.45 9.44 9.35
CA ILE A 324 -12.30 10.07 8.03
C ILE A 324 -13.60 9.90 7.23
N ARG A 325 -14.16 8.68 7.23
CA ARG A 325 -15.41 8.38 6.52
C ARG A 325 -16.57 9.25 7.00
N GLU A 326 -16.71 9.44 8.32
CA GLU A 326 -17.73 10.32 8.90
C GLU A 326 -17.57 11.78 8.45
N VAL A 327 -16.34 12.27 8.36
CA VAL A 327 -16.02 13.63 7.91
C VAL A 327 -16.37 13.83 6.44
N ASN A 328 -16.03 12.87 5.57
CA ASN A 328 -16.38 12.92 4.14
C ASN A 328 -17.90 13.00 3.95
N LEU A 329 -18.68 12.17 4.65
CA LEU A 329 -20.14 12.16 4.58
C LEU A 329 -20.79 13.50 4.97
N ARG A 330 -20.26 14.15 6.01
CA ARG A 330 -20.74 15.48 6.45
C ARG A 330 -20.45 16.56 5.40
N SER A 331 -19.28 16.48 4.77
CA SER A 331 -18.84 17.43 3.74
C SER A 331 -19.63 17.31 2.44
N THR A 332 -20.02 16.09 2.05
CA THR A 332 -20.89 15.87 0.88
C THR A 332 -22.31 16.38 1.14
N SER A 333 -22.83 16.17 2.35
CA SER A 333 -24.18 16.62 2.73
C SER A 333 -24.33 18.14 2.79
N SER A 334 -23.25 18.88 3.10
CA SER A 334 -23.27 20.34 3.13
C SER A 334 -23.12 20.99 1.74
N ARG A 335 -22.55 20.29 0.75
CA ARG A 335 -22.45 20.77 -0.65
C ARG A 335 -23.74 20.66 -1.46
N VAL A 336 -24.70 19.85 -0.99
CA VAL A 336 -25.99 19.61 -1.68
C VAL A 336 -27.12 20.54 -1.17
N ARG A 337 -26.86 21.34 -0.14
CA ARG A 337 -27.81 22.35 0.40
C ARG A 337 -27.45 23.75 -0.07
#